data_AF-A0A6J4R415-F1
#
_entry.id   AF-A0A6J4R415-F1
#
_cell.length_a   1.000
_cell.length_b   1.000
_cell.length_c   1.000
_cell.angle_alpha   90.00
_cell.angle_beta   90.00
_cell.angle_gamma   90.00
#
_symmetry.space_group_name_H-M   'P 1'
#
loop_
_entity.id
_entity.type
_entity.pdbx_description
1 polymer ?
#
loop_
_entity_poly.entity_id
_entity_poly.type
_entity_poly.pdbx_seq_one_letter_code
_entity_poly.pdbx_strand_id
1 'polypeptide(L)'
;MLVGPSVAGILLTGFVYGKAGLRQLLHRLLRWRVGARWYAVALLTVPLLVTAVLLALSLTSPIFLPGTFTSDDKAALLLVGIAYGPAAGFFEELGWPGVAVPGLRPRYGVLSTGVIVGVLWGAWHFLVNLWGSGGPSGAFSLLLFLPQFLFYVGVLPAYRVLMVWVYDRTDGSLLVAMLMHASLTASLPLILAPPATGVPLLTSYLVLATAMWGVVAAVAVANGGKLSRQPLRRQVA
;
A
#
# COMPACT_ATOMS: atom_id res chain seq x y z
N MET A 1 -4.53 0.84 -15.79
CA MET A 1 -4.40 1.01 -14.33
C MET A 1 -2.95 1.10 -13.88
N LEU A 2 -2.11 0.08 -14.14
CA LEU A 2 -0.75 0.01 -13.60
C LEU A 2 0.18 1.19 -13.96
N VAL A 3 0.32 1.53 -15.23
CA VAL A 3 1.29 2.56 -15.68
C VAL A 3 0.78 4.00 -15.56
N GLY A 4 -0.52 4.19 -15.38
CA GLY A 4 -1.17 5.51 -15.34
C GLY A 4 -0.51 6.48 -14.36
N PRO A 5 -0.31 6.09 -13.08
CA PRO A 5 0.36 6.94 -12.10
C PRO A 5 1.80 7.29 -12.49
N SER A 6 2.61 6.34 -12.98
CA SER A 6 3.99 6.64 -13.43
C SER A 6 4.03 7.66 -14.58
N VAL A 7 3.19 7.47 -15.60
CA VAL A 7 3.15 8.37 -16.76
C VAL A 7 2.72 9.77 -16.32
N ALA A 8 1.61 9.86 -15.58
CA ALA A 8 1.13 11.14 -15.05
C ALA A 8 2.17 11.81 -14.14
N GLY A 9 2.82 11.05 -13.25
CA GLY A 9 3.82 11.56 -12.32
C GLY A 9 5.08 12.09 -13.02
N ILE A 10 5.64 11.33 -13.96
CA ILE A 10 6.83 11.73 -14.71
C ILE A 10 6.52 12.96 -15.58
N LEU A 11 5.40 12.95 -16.31
CA LEU A 11 5.00 14.06 -17.15
C LEU A 11 4.75 15.32 -16.33
N LEU A 12 3.96 15.25 -15.26
CA LEU A 12 3.69 16.39 -14.39
C LEU A 12 4.97 16.93 -13.74
N THR A 13 5.88 16.04 -13.34
CA THR A 13 7.19 16.46 -12.81
C THR A 13 8.01 17.21 -13.87
N GLY A 14 8.04 16.69 -15.09
CA GLY A 14 8.71 17.33 -16.21
C GLY A 14 8.11 18.69 -16.57
N PHE A 15 6.78 18.81 -16.61
CA PHE A 15 6.10 20.05 -16.96
C PHE A 15 6.19 21.13 -15.87
N VAL A 16 6.04 20.77 -14.60
CA VAL A 16 5.98 21.74 -13.50
C VAL A 16 7.37 22.09 -12.98
N TYR A 17 8.27 21.11 -12.86
CA TYR A 17 9.57 21.27 -12.20
C TYR A 17 10.76 21.08 -13.14
N GLY A 18 10.51 20.79 -14.42
CA GLY A 18 11.55 20.65 -15.44
C GLY A 18 12.56 19.54 -15.15
N LYS A 19 13.76 19.71 -15.73
CA LYS A 19 14.89 18.77 -15.54
C LYS A 19 15.32 18.64 -14.08
N ALA A 20 15.18 19.69 -13.28
CA ALA A 20 15.54 19.68 -11.87
C ALA A 20 14.64 18.73 -11.07
N GLY A 21 13.32 18.76 -11.31
CA GLY A 21 12.36 17.86 -10.68
C GLY A 21 12.60 16.39 -11.06
N LEU A 22 12.84 16.12 -12.35
CA LEU A 22 13.14 14.76 -12.81
C LEU A 22 14.45 14.23 -12.20
N ARG A 23 15.47 15.07 -12.10
CA ARG A 23 16.72 14.72 -11.40
C ARG A 23 16.45 14.41 -9.93
N GLN A 24 15.64 15.19 -9.24
CA GLN A 24 15.28 14.93 -7.84
C GLN A 24 14.46 13.64 -7.66
N LEU A 25 13.57 13.33 -8.61
CA LEU A 25 12.86 12.05 -8.63
C LEU A 25 13.83 10.88 -8.76
N LEU A 26 14.78 10.96 -9.69
CA LEU A 26 15.81 9.93 -9.88
C LEU A 26 16.70 9.77 -8.64
N HIS A 27 17.09 10.88 -7.99
CA HIS A 27 17.88 10.81 -6.74
C HIS A 27 17.13 10.08 -5.62
N ARG A 28 15.82 10.29 -5.51
CA ARG A 28 14.98 9.61 -4.51
C ARG A 28 14.75 8.14 -4.87
N LEU A 29 14.62 7.83 -6.15
CA LEU A 29 14.54 6.48 -6.68
C LEU A 29 15.81 5.67 -6.38
N LEU A 30 16.98 6.28 -6.53
CA LEU A 30 18.28 5.65 -6.30
C LEU A 30 18.76 5.76 -4.85
N ARG A 31 17.93 6.27 -3.92
CA ARG A 31 18.30 6.37 -2.49
C ARG A 31 18.12 5.02 -1.81
N TRP A 32 19.15 4.18 -1.87
CA TRP A 32 19.17 2.84 -1.25
C TRP A 32 19.99 2.77 0.05
N ARG A 33 20.85 3.75 0.31
CA ARG A 33 21.65 3.77 1.55
C ARG A 33 20.82 4.26 2.74
N VAL A 34 19.95 3.39 3.22
CA VAL A 34 19.12 3.60 4.42
C VAL A 34 19.35 2.44 5.40
N GLY A 35 19.04 2.64 6.68
CA GLY A 35 19.25 1.60 7.69
C GLY A 35 18.47 0.31 7.38
N ALA A 36 19.12 -0.85 7.55
CA ALA A 36 18.57 -2.18 7.23
C ALA A 36 17.19 -2.47 7.85
N ARG A 37 16.92 -1.91 9.04
CA ARG A 37 15.61 -1.99 9.71
C ARG A 37 14.45 -1.51 8.81
N TRP A 38 14.68 -0.54 7.93
CA TRP A 38 13.63 0.00 7.06
C TRP A 38 13.30 -0.95 5.91
N TYR A 39 14.27 -1.74 5.45
CA TYR A 39 14.01 -2.83 4.52
C TYR A 39 13.22 -3.96 5.18
N ALA A 40 13.53 -4.29 6.44
CA ALA A 40 12.75 -5.26 7.21
C ALA A 40 11.32 -4.77 7.43
N VAL A 41 11.12 -3.51 7.85
CA VAL A 41 9.79 -2.89 7.94
C VAL A 41 9.09 -2.93 6.58
N ALA A 42 9.79 -2.61 5.49
CA ALA A 42 9.18 -2.55 4.17
C ALA A 42 8.71 -3.91 3.65
N LEU A 43 9.51 -4.95 3.87
CA LEU A 43 9.25 -6.27 3.30
C LEU A 43 8.40 -7.15 4.21
N LEU A 44 8.47 -6.98 5.54
CA LEU A 44 7.85 -7.90 6.51
C LEU A 44 6.53 -7.42 7.10
N THR A 45 6.25 -6.10 7.12
CA THR A 45 5.05 -5.57 7.80
C THR A 45 3.77 -6.21 7.29
N VAL A 46 3.56 -6.26 5.97
CA VAL A 46 2.35 -6.84 5.39
C VAL A 46 2.30 -8.36 5.53
N PRO A 47 3.28 -9.15 5.06
CA PRO A 47 3.18 -10.60 5.13
C PRO A 47 3.02 -11.11 6.56
N LEU A 48 3.68 -10.51 7.55
CA LEU A 48 3.49 -10.91 8.96
C LEU A 48 2.08 -10.56 9.46
N LEU A 49 1.59 -9.33 9.20
CA LEU A 49 0.27 -8.91 9.67
C LEU A 49 -0.86 -9.71 9.02
N VAL A 50 -0.78 -9.92 7.70
CA VAL A 50 -1.78 -10.71 6.95
C VAL A 50 -1.77 -12.15 7.43
N THR A 51 -0.60 -12.76 7.57
CA THR A 51 -0.49 -14.14 8.09
C THR A 51 -1.09 -14.24 9.49
N ALA A 52 -0.78 -13.32 10.40
CA ALA A 52 -1.32 -13.32 11.75
C ALA A 52 -2.86 -13.18 11.76
N VAL A 53 -3.41 -12.26 10.97
CA VAL A 53 -4.88 -12.08 10.84
C VAL A 53 -5.55 -13.33 10.29
N LEU A 54 -5.00 -13.90 9.21
CA LEU A 54 -5.58 -15.08 8.57
C LEU A 54 -5.49 -16.33 9.45
N LEU A 55 -4.37 -16.56 10.13
CA LEU A 55 -4.23 -17.67 11.07
C LEU A 55 -5.11 -17.51 12.31
N ALA A 56 -5.32 -16.29 12.80
CA ALA A 56 -6.26 -16.07 13.90
C ALA A 56 -7.71 -16.37 13.47
N LEU A 57 -8.09 -15.95 12.26
CA LEU A 57 -9.42 -16.25 11.70
C LEU A 57 -9.57 -17.74 11.35
N SER A 58 -8.50 -18.44 10.97
CA SER A 58 -8.57 -19.85 10.61
C SER A 58 -8.94 -20.78 11.76
N LEU A 59 -8.76 -20.31 13.01
CA LEU A 59 -9.27 -20.98 14.22
C LEU A 59 -10.79 -21.09 14.23
N THR A 60 -11.50 -20.21 13.52
CA THR A 60 -12.96 -20.24 13.39
C THR A 60 -13.43 -21.02 12.17
N SER A 61 -12.66 -21.01 11.09
CA SER A 61 -12.96 -21.75 9.85
C SER A 61 -11.73 -21.89 8.97
N PRO A 62 -11.46 -23.07 8.39
CA PRO A 62 -10.30 -23.28 7.52
C PRO A 62 -10.35 -22.44 6.22
N ILE A 63 -11.48 -21.83 5.88
CA ILE A 63 -11.61 -20.94 4.70
C ILE A 63 -10.68 -19.72 4.78
N PHE A 64 -10.18 -19.38 5.97
CA PHE A 64 -9.25 -18.27 6.19
C PHE A 64 -7.78 -18.70 6.14
N LEU A 65 -7.47 -19.98 5.93
CA LEU A 65 -6.08 -20.42 5.82
C LEU A 65 -5.37 -19.63 4.70
N PRO A 66 -4.15 -19.11 4.93
CA PRO A 66 -3.41 -18.40 3.89
C PRO A 66 -3.17 -19.29 2.67
N GLY A 67 -3.11 -18.70 1.48
CA GLY A 67 -2.89 -19.42 0.22
C GLY A 67 -1.65 -20.33 0.24
N THR A 68 -0.62 -20.00 1.02
CA THR A 68 0.58 -20.83 1.23
C THR A 68 0.29 -22.17 1.92
N PHE A 69 -0.81 -22.30 2.67
CA PHE A 69 -1.24 -23.53 3.32
C PHE A 69 -2.17 -24.34 2.42
N THR A 70 -2.97 -23.69 1.58
CA THR A 70 -4.02 -24.34 0.78
C THR A 70 -3.61 -24.65 -0.66
N SER A 71 -2.55 -24.02 -1.18
CA SER A 71 -2.08 -24.27 -2.54
C SER A 71 -1.12 -25.45 -2.63
N ASP A 72 -1.36 -26.34 -3.60
CA ASP A 72 -0.46 -27.44 -3.97
C ASP A 72 0.81 -26.93 -4.65
N ASP A 73 0.71 -25.86 -5.44
CA ASP A 73 1.84 -25.25 -6.16
C ASP A 73 2.30 -23.95 -5.48
N LYS A 74 3.09 -24.11 -4.43
CA LYS A 74 3.66 -22.98 -3.67
C LYS A 74 4.72 -22.23 -4.48
N ALA A 75 5.40 -22.91 -5.41
CA ALA A 75 6.42 -22.30 -6.25
C ALA A 75 5.78 -21.30 -7.22
N ALA A 76 4.70 -21.68 -7.89
CA ALA A 76 3.94 -20.78 -8.76
C ALA A 76 3.41 -19.56 -8.01
N LEU A 77 2.85 -19.74 -6.80
CA LEU A 77 2.40 -18.61 -5.98
C LEU A 77 3.52 -17.61 -5.69
N LEU A 78 4.70 -18.11 -5.28
CA LEU A 78 5.86 -17.26 -5.00
C LEU A 78 6.36 -16.57 -6.26
N LEU A 79 6.43 -17.28 -7.39
CA LEU A 79 6.85 -16.71 -8.67
C LEU A 79 5.92 -15.59 -9.14
N VAL A 80 4.61 -15.79 -9.04
CA VAL A 80 3.61 -14.76 -9.36
C VAL A 80 3.77 -13.56 -8.43
N GLY A 81 3.91 -13.76 -7.12
CA GLY A 81 4.13 -12.68 -6.17
C GLY A 81 5.39 -11.86 -6.48
N ILE A 82 6.51 -12.53 -6.76
CA ILE A 82 7.80 -11.91 -7.08
C ILE A 82 7.78 -11.23 -8.45
N ALA A 83 7.01 -11.72 -9.42
CA ALA A 83 6.90 -11.11 -10.73
C ALA A 83 6.03 -9.84 -10.71
N TYR A 84 4.85 -9.89 -10.08
CA TYR A 84 3.87 -8.81 -10.14
C TYR A 84 4.05 -7.75 -9.05
N GLY A 85 4.53 -8.15 -7.85
CA GLY A 85 4.73 -7.22 -6.72
C GLY A 85 5.64 -6.04 -7.07
N PRO A 86 6.89 -6.27 -7.52
CA PRO A 86 7.80 -5.21 -7.92
C PRO A 86 7.28 -4.31 -9.04
N ALA A 87 6.53 -4.88 -10.00
CA ALA A 87 5.92 -4.09 -11.08
C ALA A 87 4.88 -3.10 -10.53
N ALA A 88 3.97 -3.56 -9.65
CA ALA A 88 3.00 -2.69 -8.99
C ALA A 88 3.69 -1.58 -8.19
N GLY A 89 4.67 -1.94 -7.36
CA GLY A 89 5.44 -0.98 -6.59
C GLY A 89 6.18 0.02 -7.46
N PHE A 90 6.82 -0.41 -8.54
CA PHE A 90 7.57 0.48 -9.41
C PHE A 90 6.66 1.46 -10.17
N PHE A 91 5.66 0.97 -10.89
CA PHE A 91 4.85 1.82 -11.77
C PHE A 91 3.88 2.74 -11.01
N GLU A 92 3.33 2.31 -9.89
CA GLU A 92 2.41 3.17 -9.15
C GLU A 92 3.14 4.22 -8.31
N GLU A 93 4.28 3.84 -7.70
CA GLU A 93 4.93 4.73 -6.73
C GLU A 93 5.72 5.87 -7.39
N LEU A 94 6.11 5.73 -8.66
CA LEU A 94 6.64 6.85 -9.47
C LEU A 94 5.64 8.00 -9.59
N GLY A 95 4.34 7.73 -9.49
CA GLY A 95 3.28 8.74 -9.45
C GLY A 95 3.00 9.24 -8.04
N TRP A 96 2.50 8.36 -7.18
CA TRP A 96 1.90 8.73 -5.89
C TRP A 96 2.91 9.40 -4.93
N PRO A 97 3.91 8.71 -4.35
CA PRO A 97 4.97 9.37 -3.60
C PRO A 97 6.00 10.10 -4.44
N GLY A 98 6.20 9.73 -5.71
CA GLY A 98 7.09 10.47 -6.61
C GLY A 98 6.74 11.95 -6.69
N VAL A 99 5.44 12.28 -6.69
CA VAL A 99 4.93 13.64 -6.92
C VAL A 99 4.05 14.18 -5.79
N ALA A 100 3.08 13.40 -5.29
CA ALA A 100 2.08 13.93 -4.35
C ALA A 100 2.63 14.10 -2.93
N VAL A 101 3.40 13.13 -2.44
CA VAL A 101 3.95 13.16 -1.06
C VAL A 101 4.91 14.35 -0.81
N PRO A 102 5.92 14.64 -1.65
CA PRO A 102 6.79 15.80 -1.43
C PRO A 102 6.06 17.15 -1.49
N GLY A 103 4.92 17.24 -2.19
CA GLY A 103 4.07 18.44 -2.20
C GLY A 103 3.16 18.57 -0.97
N LEU A 104 2.64 17.45 -0.46
CA LEU A 104 1.68 17.42 0.66
C LEU A 104 2.37 17.40 2.03
N ARG A 105 3.45 16.63 2.22
CA ARG A 105 4.13 16.49 3.53
C ARG A 105 4.64 17.80 4.15
N PRO A 106 5.12 18.80 3.40
CA PRO A 106 5.47 20.09 3.99
C PRO A 106 4.27 20.86 4.54
N ARG A 107 3.06 20.60 4.01
CA ARG A 107 1.80 21.28 4.39
C ARG A 107 0.98 20.49 5.42
N TYR A 108 1.19 19.18 5.49
CA TYR A 108 0.38 18.26 6.29
C TYR A 108 1.27 17.28 7.07
N GLY A 109 0.79 16.81 8.22
CA GLY A 109 1.44 15.71 8.95
C GLY A 109 1.50 14.41 8.14
N VAL A 110 2.26 13.44 8.65
CA VAL A 110 2.37 12.10 8.04
C VAL A 110 1.01 11.41 7.93
N LEU A 111 0.20 11.47 9.00
CA LEU A 111 -1.15 10.88 9.03
C LEU A 111 -2.04 11.48 7.94
N SER A 112 -2.19 12.81 7.93
CA SER A 112 -3.05 13.49 6.96
C SER A 112 -2.58 13.29 5.52
N THR A 113 -1.26 13.34 5.27
CA THR A 113 -0.73 13.06 3.92
C THR A 113 -1.01 11.62 3.50
N GLY A 114 -0.77 10.66 4.41
CA GLY A 114 -1.05 9.24 4.17
C GLY A 114 -2.51 8.95 3.87
N VAL A 115 -3.43 9.55 4.62
CA VAL A 115 -4.89 9.38 4.40
C VAL A 115 -5.31 9.99 3.08
N ILE A 116 -4.90 11.23 2.77
CA ILE A 116 -5.26 11.89 1.50
C ILE A 116 -4.77 11.06 0.31
N VAL A 117 -3.49 10.71 0.29
CA VAL A 117 -2.91 9.91 -0.80
C VAL A 117 -3.51 8.51 -0.83
N GLY A 118 -3.82 7.93 0.34
CA GLY A 118 -4.39 6.61 0.49
C GLY A 118 -5.79 6.49 -0.07
N VAL A 119 -6.64 7.50 0.18
CA VAL A 119 -8.00 7.59 -0.37
C VAL A 119 -7.96 7.79 -1.89
N LEU A 120 -7.08 8.67 -2.39
CA LEU A 120 -6.90 8.84 -3.84
C LEU A 120 -6.42 7.55 -4.51
N TRP A 121 -5.53 6.82 -3.85
CA TRP A 121 -5.04 5.53 -4.32
C TRP A 121 -6.13 4.45 -4.29
N GLY A 122 -6.98 4.40 -3.26
CA GLY A 122 -8.17 3.55 -3.25
C GLY A 122 -9.16 3.90 -4.35
N ALA A 123 -9.40 5.20 -4.57
CA ALA A 123 -10.29 5.69 -5.63
C ALA A 123 -9.77 5.34 -7.04
N TRP A 124 -8.45 5.32 -7.25
CA TRP A 124 -7.84 4.84 -8.49
C TRP A 124 -8.26 3.41 -8.84
N HIS A 125 -8.50 2.58 -7.83
CA HIS A 125 -8.92 1.20 -8.00
C HIS A 125 -10.44 1.00 -8.14
N PHE A 126 -11.23 2.08 -8.09
CA PHE A 126 -12.69 1.97 -8.13
C PHE A 126 -13.20 1.32 -9.42
N LEU A 127 -12.68 1.73 -10.59
CA LEU A 127 -13.15 1.18 -11.88
C LEU A 127 -12.79 -0.30 -12.04
N VAL A 128 -11.58 -0.69 -11.64
CA VAL A 128 -11.20 -2.12 -11.70
C VAL A 128 -12.02 -2.95 -10.72
N ASN A 129 -12.39 -2.38 -9.56
CA ASN A 129 -13.31 -3.03 -8.64
C ASN A 129 -14.67 -3.27 -9.29
N LEU A 130 -15.23 -2.22 -9.89
CA LEU A 130 -16.54 -2.25 -10.51
C LEU A 130 -16.59 -3.30 -11.63
N TRP A 131 -15.54 -3.34 -12.48
CA TRP A 131 -15.42 -4.33 -13.55
C TRP A 131 -15.21 -5.76 -13.02
N GLY A 132 -14.43 -5.92 -11.96
CA GLY A 132 -14.19 -7.22 -11.31
C GLY A 132 -15.38 -7.75 -10.50
N SER A 133 -16.45 -6.96 -10.36
CA SER A 133 -17.64 -7.31 -9.57
C SER A 133 -18.78 -7.86 -10.40
N GLY A 134 -18.55 -8.21 -11.67
CA GLY A 134 -19.54 -8.90 -12.51
C GLY A 134 -19.63 -10.39 -12.17
N GLY A 135 -20.84 -10.90 -11.97
CA GLY A 135 -21.09 -12.35 -11.93
C GLY A 135 -20.95 -12.99 -13.32
N PRO A 136 -21.13 -14.32 -13.44
CA PRO A 136 -21.00 -15.03 -14.72
C PRO A 136 -21.92 -14.51 -15.84
N SER A 137 -23.06 -13.91 -15.47
CA SER A 137 -24.01 -13.27 -16.39
C SER A 137 -23.65 -11.82 -16.76
N GLY A 138 -22.55 -11.29 -16.25
CA GLY A 138 -22.18 -9.87 -16.34
C GLY A 138 -22.96 -8.95 -15.40
N ALA A 139 -23.92 -9.49 -14.64
CA ALA A 139 -24.68 -8.71 -13.66
C ALA A 139 -23.79 -8.29 -12.49
N PHE A 140 -23.97 -7.05 -12.01
CA PHE A 140 -23.26 -6.54 -10.86
C PHE A 140 -23.57 -7.37 -9.60
N SER A 141 -22.52 -7.82 -8.91
CA SER A 141 -22.61 -8.53 -7.65
C SER A 141 -22.05 -7.69 -6.52
N LEU A 142 -22.95 -7.24 -5.65
CA LEU A 142 -22.57 -6.51 -4.43
C LEU A 142 -21.65 -7.36 -3.52
N LEU A 143 -21.83 -8.68 -3.54
CA LEU A 143 -21.05 -9.63 -2.74
C LEU A 143 -19.59 -9.75 -3.22
N LEU A 144 -19.33 -9.52 -4.52
CA LEU A 144 -17.97 -9.46 -5.07
C LEU A 144 -17.36 -8.06 -4.92
N PHE A 145 -18.19 -7.00 -4.98
CA PHE A 145 -17.76 -5.62 -4.87
C PHE A 145 -17.31 -5.20 -3.46
N LEU A 146 -18.11 -5.55 -2.44
CA LEU A 146 -17.93 -5.05 -1.07
C LEU A 146 -16.59 -5.42 -0.44
N PRO A 147 -16.08 -6.66 -0.52
CA PRO A 147 -14.78 -7.01 0.06
C PRO A 147 -13.67 -6.12 -0.50
N GLN A 148 -13.59 -6.03 -1.82
CA GLN A 148 -12.52 -5.30 -2.48
C GLN A 148 -12.67 -3.78 -2.31
N PHE A 149 -13.90 -3.27 -2.26
CA PHE A 149 -14.18 -1.88 -1.87
C PHE A 149 -13.65 -1.58 -0.47
N LEU A 150 -13.94 -2.44 0.53
CA LEU A 150 -13.45 -2.30 1.90
C LEU A 150 -11.91 -2.33 1.95
N PHE A 151 -11.26 -3.19 1.17
CA PHE A 151 -9.81 -3.20 1.05
C PHE A 151 -9.28 -1.82 0.59
N TYR A 152 -9.89 -1.23 -0.45
CA TYR A 152 -9.47 0.06 -0.99
C TYR A 152 -9.74 1.25 -0.09
N VAL A 153 -10.84 1.27 0.69
CA VAL A 153 -11.17 2.39 1.59
C VAL A 153 -10.64 2.22 3.01
N GLY A 154 -10.37 0.99 3.44
CA GLY A 154 -9.94 0.65 4.80
C GLY A 154 -8.45 0.32 4.89
N VAL A 155 -8.00 -0.70 4.16
CA VAL A 155 -6.64 -1.23 4.25
C VAL A 155 -5.63 -0.29 3.57
N LEU A 156 -5.92 0.14 2.34
CA LEU A 156 -4.97 0.97 1.57
C LEU A 156 -4.65 2.31 2.24
N PRO A 157 -5.60 3.07 2.82
CA PRO A 157 -5.28 4.33 3.48
C PRO A 157 -4.41 4.13 4.73
N ALA A 158 -4.69 3.11 5.54
CA ALA A 158 -3.86 2.77 6.70
C ALA A 158 -2.43 2.43 6.27
N TYR A 159 -2.28 1.59 5.24
CA TYR A 159 -0.97 1.22 4.73
C TYR A 159 -0.22 2.41 4.13
N ARG A 160 -0.93 3.29 3.41
CA ARG A 160 -0.33 4.50 2.84
C ARG A 160 0.20 5.46 3.92
N VAL A 161 -0.45 5.55 5.09
CA VAL A 161 0.09 6.28 6.25
C VAL A 161 1.44 5.70 6.69
N LEU A 162 1.55 4.38 6.79
CA LEU A 162 2.82 3.71 7.14
C LEU A 162 3.88 3.95 6.07
N MET A 163 3.52 3.91 4.78
CA MET A 163 4.45 4.22 3.69
C MET A 163 4.97 5.65 3.76
N VAL A 164 4.10 6.64 4.00
CA VAL A 164 4.52 8.04 4.16
C VAL A 164 5.40 8.20 5.40
N TRP A 165 5.12 7.48 6.48
CA TRP A 165 5.97 7.48 7.66
C TRP A 165 7.37 6.92 7.35
N VAL A 166 7.48 5.75 6.72
CA VAL A 166 8.77 5.17 6.34
C VAL A 166 9.52 6.07 5.36
N TYR A 167 8.82 6.65 4.38
CA TYR A 167 9.37 7.62 3.44
C TYR A 167 9.99 8.82 4.16
N ASP A 168 9.30 9.38 5.15
CA ASP A 168 9.78 10.49 6.00
C ASP A 168 11.02 10.07 6.81
N ARG A 169 11.04 8.85 7.37
CA ARG A 169 12.15 8.32 8.17
C ARG A 169 13.35 7.83 7.38
N THR A 170 13.24 7.78 6.06
CA THR A 170 14.30 7.34 5.13
C THR A 170 14.79 8.48 4.23
N ASP A 171 14.57 9.73 4.66
CA ASP A 171 14.93 10.95 3.93
C ASP A 171 14.39 10.97 2.50
N GLY A 172 13.17 10.45 2.32
CA GLY A 172 12.46 10.40 1.05
C GLY A 172 12.93 9.31 0.10
N SER A 173 13.37 8.15 0.61
CA SER A 173 13.69 6.99 -0.23
C SER A 173 12.44 6.47 -0.93
N LEU A 174 12.39 6.68 -2.25
CA LEU A 174 11.30 6.15 -3.07
C LEU A 174 11.45 4.64 -3.27
N LEU A 175 12.69 4.12 -3.29
CA LEU A 175 12.95 2.68 -3.39
C LEU A 175 12.29 1.90 -2.25
N VAL A 176 12.40 2.38 -1.01
CA VAL A 176 11.80 1.68 0.14
C VAL A 176 10.27 1.72 0.07
N ALA A 177 9.68 2.84 -0.38
CA ALA A 177 8.25 2.91 -0.63
C ALA A 177 7.79 1.94 -1.73
N MET A 178 8.57 1.80 -2.81
CA MET A 178 8.33 0.80 -3.85
C MET A 178 8.37 -0.63 -3.30
N LEU A 179 9.33 -0.94 -2.42
CA LEU A 179 9.41 -2.26 -1.78
C LEU A 179 8.24 -2.51 -0.83
N MET A 180 7.76 -1.48 -0.12
CA MET A 180 6.54 -1.58 0.70
C MET A 180 5.33 -1.93 -0.16
N HIS A 181 5.14 -1.23 -1.28
CA HIS A 181 4.04 -1.54 -2.19
C HIS A 181 4.23 -2.93 -2.79
N ALA A 182 5.43 -3.28 -3.25
CA ALA A 182 5.71 -4.61 -3.79
C ALA A 182 5.38 -5.72 -2.78
N SER A 183 5.75 -5.55 -1.51
CA SER A 183 5.41 -6.48 -0.42
C SER A 183 3.91 -6.59 -0.22
N LEU A 184 3.16 -5.48 -0.27
CA LEU A 184 1.71 -5.50 -0.18
C LEU A 184 1.08 -6.31 -1.32
N THR A 185 1.44 -6.01 -2.57
CA THR A 185 0.89 -6.69 -3.75
C THR A 185 1.30 -8.15 -3.83
N ALA A 186 2.55 -8.48 -3.51
CA ALA A 186 3.00 -9.86 -3.51
C ALA A 186 2.33 -10.67 -2.39
N SER A 187 2.25 -10.12 -1.18
CA SER A 187 1.83 -10.91 -0.02
C SER A 187 0.32 -11.06 0.07
N LEU A 188 -0.45 -9.98 -0.13
CA LEU A 188 -1.86 -9.96 0.27
C LEU A 188 -2.80 -10.52 -0.81
N PRO A 189 -2.87 -9.97 -2.04
CA PRO A 189 -3.76 -10.49 -3.07
C PRO A 189 -3.20 -11.70 -3.83
N LEU A 190 -1.91 -12.04 -3.68
CA LEU A 190 -1.26 -13.12 -4.44
C LEU A 190 -0.85 -14.30 -3.55
N ILE A 191 0.22 -14.17 -2.76
CA ILE A 191 0.84 -15.30 -2.04
C ILE A 191 -0.05 -15.82 -0.91
N LEU A 192 -0.61 -14.93 -0.09
CA LEU A 192 -1.35 -15.28 1.12
C LEU A 192 -2.88 -15.23 0.94
N ALA A 193 -3.37 -14.91 -0.25
CA ALA A 193 -4.80 -14.78 -0.51
C ALA A 193 -5.54 -16.07 -0.07
N PRO A 194 -6.50 -15.98 0.86
CA PRO A 194 -7.27 -17.15 1.29
C PRO A 194 -8.28 -17.56 0.22
N PRO A 195 -8.82 -18.79 0.26
CA PRO A 195 -9.91 -19.22 -0.62
C PRO A 195 -11.25 -18.52 -0.33
N ALA A 196 -11.31 -17.72 0.74
CA ALA A 196 -12.47 -16.94 1.14
C ALA A 196 -12.98 -16.00 0.02
N THR A 197 -14.29 -16.01 -0.20
CA THR A 197 -15.00 -15.09 -1.08
C THR A 197 -16.20 -14.48 -0.34
N GLY A 198 -16.83 -13.45 -0.90
CA GLY A 198 -18.04 -12.86 -0.32
C GLY A 198 -17.87 -12.38 1.14
N VAL A 199 -18.80 -12.78 2.02
CA VAL A 199 -18.83 -12.34 3.43
C VAL A 199 -17.56 -12.77 4.21
N PRO A 200 -17.04 -14.01 4.08
CA PRO A 200 -15.74 -14.36 4.63
C PRO A 200 -14.61 -13.41 4.21
N LEU A 201 -14.46 -13.11 2.92
CA LEU A 201 -13.41 -12.20 2.45
C LEU A 201 -13.60 -10.76 2.96
N LEU A 202 -14.86 -10.30 3.01
CA LEU A 202 -15.19 -9.01 3.61
C LEU A 202 -14.75 -8.96 5.08
N THR A 203 -14.99 -10.04 5.82
CA THR A 203 -14.63 -10.16 7.24
C THR A 203 -13.12 -10.12 7.43
N SER A 204 -12.35 -10.85 6.60
CA SER A 204 -10.89 -10.84 6.71
C SER A 204 -10.30 -9.46 6.41
N TYR A 205 -10.85 -8.74 5.43
CA TYR A 205 -10.44 -7.36 5.14
C TYR A 205 -10.87 -6.35 6.21
N LEU A 206 -12.01 -6.54 6.87
CA LEU A 206 -12.41 -5.71 8.01
C LEU A 206 -11.46 -5.86 9.20
N VAL A 207 -11.13 -7.10 9.55
CA VAL A 207 -10.18 -7.41 10.62
C VAL A 207 -8.79 -6.88 10.26
N LEU A 208 -8.35 -7.08 9.01
CA LEU A 208 -7.06 -6.59 8.54
C LEU A 208 -6.99 -5.05 8.53
N ALA A 209 -8.04 -4.37 8.08
CA ALA A 209 -8.10 -2.90 8.13
C ALA A 209 -7.99 -2.40 9.56
N THR A 210 -8.71 -3.04 10.49
CA THR A 210 -8.65 -2.73 11.93
C THR A 210 -7.24 -2.94 12.48
N ALA A 211 -6.61 -4.07 12.15
CA ALA A 211 -5.25 -4.38 12.57
C ALA A 211 -4.23 -3.38 12.00
N MET A 212 -4.35 -3.01 10.73
CA MET A 212 -3.47 -2.05 10.06
C MET A 212 -3.60 -0.64 10.69
N TRP A 213 -4.82 -0.21 11.01
CA TRP A 213 -5.04 1.02 11.78
C TRP A 213 -4.51 0.94 13.22
N GLY A 214 -4.58 -0.24 13.85
CA GLY A 214 -3.92 -0.51 15.12
C GLY A 214 -2.41 -0.32 15.04
N VAL A 215 -1.76 -0.79 13.97
CA VAL A 215 -0.32 -0.54 13.71
C VAL A 215 -0.06 0.95 13.53
N VAL A 216 -0.88 1.67 12.75
CA VAL A 216 -0.77 3.13 12.60
C VAL A 216 -0.87 3.84 13.96
N ALA A 217 -1.83 3.45 14.81
CA ALA A 217 -1.99 4.01 16.14
C ALA A 217 -0.79 3.70 17.05
N ALA A 218 -0.28 2.47 17.04
CA ALA A 218 0.91 2.07 17.80
C ALA A 218 2.14 2.88 17.37
N VAL A 219 2.34 3.06 16.06
CA VAL A 219 3.40 3.93 15.53
C VAL A 219 3.17 5.38 15.95
N ALA A 220 1.93 5.88 15.93
CA ALA A 220 1.62 7.24 16.38
C ALA A 220 2.01 7.46 17.84
N VAL A 221 1.64 6.53 18.73
CA VAL A 221 1.95 6.57 20.16
C VAL A 221 3.45 6.47 20.40
N ALA A 222 4.15 5.51 19.76
CA ALA A 222 5.60 5.36 19.87
C ALA A 222 6.38 6.59 19.36
N ASN A 223 5.76 7.40 18.49
CA ASN A 223 6.32 8.65 17.99
C ASN A 223 5.85 9.89 18.78
N GLY A 224 5.19 9.72 19.93
CA GLY A 224 4.68 10.82 20.76
C GLY A 224 3.62 11.68 20.06
N GLY A 225 2.80 11.08 19.20
CA GLY A 225 1.75 11.76 18.43
C GLY A 225 2.27 12.60 17.24
N LYS A 226 3.57 12.54 16.93
CA LYS A 226 4.19 13.35 15.86
C LYS A 226 3.73 12.98 14.44
N LEU A 227 3.01 11.88 14.24
CA LEU A 227 2.42 11.56 12.94
C LEU A 227 1.35 12.58 12.52
N SER A 228 0.62 13.15 13.48
CA SER A 228 -0.49 14.08 13.22
C SER A 228 -0.07 15.56 13.21
N ARG A 229 1.13 15.87 13.72
CA ARG A 229 1.64 17.25 13.82
C ARG A 229 2.33 17.66 12.51
N GLN A 230 2.12 18.90 12.06
CA GLN A 230 2.94 19.48 11.00
C GLN A 230 4.42 19.57 11.46
N PRO A 231 5.40 19.45 10.56
CA PRO A 231 6.73 19.98 10.87
C PRO A 231 6.55 21.48 11.11
N LEU A 232 7.05 21.99 12.24
CA LEU A 232 7.12 23.44 12.47
C LEU A 232 7.73 24.07 11.22
N ARG A 233 7.01 25.04 10.62
CA ARG A 233 7.48 25.88 9.51
C ARG A 233 8.98 26.14 9.68
N ARG A 234 9.80 25.80 8.68
CA ARG A 234 11.05 26.54 8.53
C ARG A 234 10.63 27.99 8.31
N GLN A 235 10.90 28.83 9.31
CA GLN A 235 11.11 30.25 9.12
C GLN A 235 12.09 30.37 7.95
N VAL A 236 11.59 30.80 6.80
CA VAL A 236 12.46 31.37 5.78
C VAL A 236 12.58 32.83 6.18
N ALA A 237 13.72 33.14 6.81
CA ALA A 237 14.31 34.47 6.75
C ALA A 237 14.98 34.62 5.38
#